data_AF-A0A7V9FHA8-F1
#
_entry.id   AF-A0A7V9FHA8-F1
#
_cell.length_a   1.000
_cell.length_b   1.000
_cell.length_c   1.000
_cell.angle_alpha   90.00
_cell.angle_beta   90.00
_cell.angle_gamma   90.00
#
_symmetry.space_group_name_H-M   'P 1'
#
loop_
_entity.id
_entity.type
_entity.pdbx_description
1 polymer ?
#
loop_
_entity_poly.entity_id
_entity_poly.type
_entity_poly.pdbx_seq_one_letter_code
_entity_poly.pdbx_strand_id
1 'polypeptide(L)'
;MPDDAHQRLSAEGADPLLFAGVNDGNLQELQRSLGVRINFRGDAVTLSGTAEQVERAAPVVQGLLDLARMGEPITPDDISRLAAEGQAGEVPV
;
A
#
# COMPACT_ATOMS: atom_id res chain seq x y z
N MET A 1 21.59 -11.32 -7.26
CA MET A 1 20.99 -10.09 -7.84
C MET A 1 19.65 -9.95 -7.12
N PRO A 2 19.34 -8.85 -6.44
CA PRO A 2 18.01 -8.71 -5.84
C PRO A 2 17.00 -8.77 -6.99
N ASP A 3 16.07 -9.71 -6.90
CA ASP A 3 15.02 -9.86 -7.90
C ASP A 3 14.08 -8.66 -7.75
N ASP A 4 14.10 -7.77 -8.75
CA ASP A 4 13.28 -6.57 -8.78
C ASP A 4 11.85 -7.00 -9.10
N ALA A 5 11.00 -7.05 -8.07
CA ALA A 5 9.63 -7.46 -8.18
C ALA A 5 8.74 -6.24 -8.41
N HIS A 6 7.70 -6.44 -9.21
CA HIS A 6 6.65 -5.45 -9.39
C HIS A 6 5.30 -6.15 -9.38
N GLN A 7 4.35 -5.57 -8.66
CA GLN A 7 3.00 -6.09 -8.57
C GLN A 7 2.02 -4.97 -8.86
N ARG A 8 1.06 -5.27 -9.74
CA ARG A 8 0.00 -4.35 -10.09
C ARG A 8 -1.27 -4.75 -9.35
N LEU A 9 -1.88 -3.78 -8.69
CA LEU A 9 -3.16 -3.90 -8.01
C LEU A 9 -4.18 -3.00 -8.70
N SER A 10 -5.41 -3.48 -8.79
CA SER A 10 -6.54 -2.67 -9.27
C SER A 10 -7.04 -1.80 -8.13
N ALA A 11 -7.19 -0.51 -8.40
CA ALA A 11 -7.79 0.46 -7.50
C ALA A 11 -9.22 0.80 -7.91
N GLU A 12 -9.87 -0.10 -8.66
CA GLU A 12 -11.23 0.11 -9.19
C GLU A 12 -12.21 0.49 -8.11
N GLY A 13 -12.84 1.66 -8.28
CA GLY A 13 -13.81 2.21 -7.33
C GLY A 13 -13.20 2.79 -6.06
N ALA A 14 -11.87 2.80 -5.90
CA ALA A 14 -11.22 3.43 -4.75
C ALA A 14 -11.15 4.95 -4.96
N ASP A 15 -11.53 5.72 -3.94
CA ASP A 15 -11.39 7.17 -4.01
C ASP A 15 -9.91 7.59 -4.03
N PRO A 16 -9.45 8.26 -5.09
CA PRO A 16 -8.03 8.59 -5.28
C PRO A 16 -7.52 9.55 -4.19
N LEU A 17 -8.39 10.44 -3.70
CA LEU A 17 -8.06 11.41 -2.65
C LEU A 17 -7.95 10.74 -1.27
N LEU A 18 -8.77 9.73 -0.99
CA LEU A 18 -8.71 8.97 0.26
C LEU A 18 -7.45 8.11 0.29
N PHE A 19 -7.17 7.41 -0.82
CA PHE A 19 -5.99 6.56 -0.93
C PHE A 19 -4.69 7.36 -0.95
N ALA A 20 -4.58 8.38 -1.81
CA ALA A 20 -3.35 9.15 -1.94
C ALA A 20 -3.12 10.09 -0.74
N GLY A 21 -4.20 10.55 -0.12
CA GLY A 21 -4.17 11.57 0.91
C GLY A 21 -3.88 12.96 0.34
N VAL A 22 -4.01 13.97 1.21
CA VAL A 22 -3.71 15.36 0.86
C VAL A 22 -2.20 15.50 0.56
N ASN A 23 -1.86 16.05 -0.62
CA ASN A 23 -0.47 16.15 -1.12
C ASN A 23 0.29 14.81 -1.17
N ASP A 24 -0.41 13.72 -1.48
CA ASP A 24 0.18 12.37 -1.55
C ASP A 24 0.80 11.90 -0.22
N GLY A 25 0.40 12.50 0.90
CA GLY A 25 0.97 12.22 2.22
C GLY A 25 0.84 10.74 2.59
N ASN A 26 -0.31 10.12 2.30
CA ASN A 26 -0.55 8.72 2.63
C ASN A 26 0.37 7.80 1.81
N LEU A 27 0.53 8.06 0.51
CA LEU A 27 1.46 7.29 -0.34
C LEU A 27 2.90 7.45 0.12
N GLN A 28 3.28 8.66 0.52
CA GLN A 28 4.65 8.93 0.96
C GLN A 28 4.97 8.14 2.23
N GLU A 29 4.06 8.13 3.20
CA GLU A 29 4.22 7.37 4.43
C GLU A 29 4.22 5.85 4.21
N LEU A 30 3.35 5.35 3.32
CA LEU A 30 3.34 3.93 2.94
C LEU A 30 4.64 3.50 2.29
N GLN A 31 5.14 4.27 1.33
CA GLN A 31 6.41 3.98 0.66
C GLN A 31 7.57 3.98 1.65
N ARG A 32 7.58 4.90 2.62
CA ARG A 32 8.62 4.98 3.66
C ARG A 32 8.53 3.82 4.64
N SER A 33 7.31 3.43 5.04
CA SER A 33 7.09 2.37 6.02
C SER A 33 7.32 0.98 5.45
N LEU A 34 6.89 0.73 4.21
CA LEU A 34 7.02 -0.57 3.54
C LEU A 34 8.33 -0.71 2.76
N GLY A 35 9.00 0.41 2.44
CA GLY A 35 10.23 0.45 1.67
C GLY A 35 10.04 0.14 0.17
N VAL A 36 8.81 0.11 -0.32
CA VAL A 36 8.48 -0.06 -1.76
C VAL A 36 8.20 1.28 -2.42
N ARG A 37 8.27 1.32 -3.75
CA ARG A 37 7.68 2.39 -4.55
C ARG A 37 6.24 2.05 -4.88
N ILE A 38 5.34 3.00 -4.66
CA ILE A 38 3.91 2.88 -4.92
C ILE A 38 3.55 3.97 -5.92
N ASN A 39 3.09 3.57 -7.10
CA ASN A 39 2.70 4.50 -8.13
C ASN A 39 1.22 4.31 -8.47
N PHE A 40 0.40 5.28 -8.09
CA PHE A 40 -1.03 5.27 -8.34
C PHE A 40 -1.35 6.10 -9.60
N ARG A 41 -2.03 5.47 -10.57
CA ARG A 41 -2.33 6.03 -11.90
C ARG A 41 -3.76 5.67 -12.28
N GLY A 42 -4.66 6.64 -12.13
CA GLY A 42 -6.08 6.48 -12.45
C GLY A 42 -6.68 5.42 -11.55
N ASP A 43 -6.74 4.20 -12.05
CA ASP A 43 -7.36 3.04 -11.40
C ASP A 43 -6.36 1.89 -11.12
N ALA A 44 -5.07 2.14 -11.31
CA ALA A 44 -4.05 1.13 -11.11
C ALA A 44 -3.02 1.60 -10.10
N VAL A 45 -2.70 0.75 -9.14
CA VAL A 45 -1.54 0.90 -8.26
C VAL A 45 -0.46 -0.06 -8.70
N THR A 46 0.74 0.45 -8.92
CA THR A 46 1.93 -0.37 -9.18
C THR A 46 2.85 -0.30 -7.97
N LEU A 47 3.17 -1.47 -7.43
CA LEU A 47 4.18 -1.68 -6.40
C LEU A 47 5.48 -2.09 -7.08
N SER A 48 6.62 -1.56 -6.62
CA SER A 48 7.94 -1.93 -7.14
C SER A 48 8.98 -1.91 -6.03
N GLY A 49 9.82 -2.94 -5.97
CA GLY A 49 10.81 -3.12 -4.91
C GLY A 49 11.42 -4.52 -4.98
N THR A 50 11.95 -5.02 -3.87
CA THR A 50 12.36 -6.43 -3.81
C THR A 50 11.14 -7.36 -3.69
N ALA A 51 11.28 -8.63 -4.07
CA ALA A 51 10.22 -9.64 -3.92
C ALA A 51 9.59 -9.65 -2.52
N GLU A 52 10.42 -9.70 -1.46
CA GLU A 52 9.93 -9.69 -0.07
C GLU A 52 9.18 -8.40 0.29
N GLN A 53 9.64 -7.24 -0.20
CA GLN A 53 8.98 -5.97 0.07
C GLN A 53 7.63 -5.89 -0.63
N VAL A 54 7.55 -6.31 -1.90
CA VAL A 54 6.33 -6.30 -2.68
C VAL A 54 5.32 -7.31 -2.13
N GLU A 55 5.76 -8.51 -1.76
CA GLU A 55 4.91 -9.55 -1.16
C GLU A 55 4.26 -9.09 0.15
N ARG A 56 5.02 -8.35 0.99
CA ARG A 56 4.48 -7.77 2.23
C ARG A 56 3.65 -6.49 2.01
N ALA A 57 3.98 -5.68 1.01
CA ALA A 57 3.27 -4.44 0.71
C ALA A 57 1.92 -4.68 0.01
N ALA A 58 1.81 -5.73 -0.79
CA ALA A 58 0.61 -6.06 -1.55
C ALA A 58 -0.66 -6.19 -0.70
N PRO A 59 -0.71 -6.98 0.39
CA PRO A 59 -1.90 -7.08 1.22
C PRO A 59 -2.23 -5.77 1.94
N VAL A 60 -1.22 -5.00 2.38
CA VAL A 60 -1.40 -3.69 3.03
C VAL A 60 -2.07 -2.70 2.09
N VAL A 61 -1.55 -2.58 0.88
CA VAL A 61 -2.10 -1.68 -0.14
C VAL A 61 -3.49 -2.13 -0.57
N GLN A 62 -3.73 -3.44 -0.71
CA GLN A 62 -5.06 -3.96 -1.03
C GLN A 62 -6.08 -3.60 0.05
N GLY A 63 -5.74 -3.73 1.34
CA GLY A 63 -6.62 -3.35 2.44
C GLY A 63 -6.96 -1.86 2.44
N LEU A 64 -5.97 -1.00 2.17
CA LEU A 64 -6.20 0.44 2.03
C LEU A 64 -7.06 0.79 0.81
N LEU A 65 -6.86 0.11 -0.32
CA LEU A 65 -7.73 0.27 -1.48
C LEU A 65 -9.17 -0.14 -1.18
N ASP A 66 -9.37 -1.17 -0.36
CA ASP A 66 -10.70 -1.62 0.06
C ASP A 66 -11.40 -0.57 0.94
N LEU A 67 -10.70 0.02 1.92
CA LEU A 67 -11.21 1.14 2.73
C LEU A 67 -11.57 2.34 1.85
N ALA A 68 -10.70 2.69 0.89
CA ALA A 68 -10.97 3.75 -0.06
C ALA A 68 -12.16 3.45 -0.99
N ARG A 69 -12.45 2.18 -1.31
CA ARG A 69 -13.66 1.77 -2.06
C ARG A 69 -14.93 1.88 -1.24
N MET A 70 -14.83 1.63 0.07
CA MET A 70 -15.95 1.80 1.00
C MET A 70 -16.26 3.28 1.28
N GLY A 71 -15.40 4.20 0.82
CA GLY A 71 -15.50 5.62 1.13
C GLY A 71 -15.08 5.93 2.58
N GLU A 72 -14.35 5.03 3.23
CA GLU A 72 -13.86 5.23 4.58
C GLU A 72 -12.61 6.12 4.59
N PRO A 73 -12.53 7.11 5.49
CA PRO A 73 -11.37 7.98 5.56
C PRO A 73 -10.15 7.20 6.05
N ILE A 74 -9.12 7.11 5.20
CA ILE A 74 -7.83 6.53 5.58
C ILE A 74 -7.08 7.55 6.42
N THR A 75 -6.88 7.23 7.71
CA THR A 75 -6.10 8.07 8.61
C THR A 75 -4.62 7.65 8.61
N PRO A 76 -3.69 8.54 8.97
CA PRO A 76 -2.29 8.16 9.15
C PRO A 76 -2.06 7.08 10.21
N ASP A 77 -2.98 6.91 11.17
CA ASP A 77 -2.95 5.82 12.14
C ASP A 77 -3.25 4.47 11.46
N ASP A 78 -4.28 4.42 10.59
CA ASP A 78 -4.60 3.22 9.79
C ASP A 78 -3.42 2.81 8.92
N ILE A 79 -2.72 3.77 8.31
CA ILE A 79 -1.53 3.54 7.51
C ILE A 79 -0.40 2.95 8.36
N SER A 80 -0.13 3.54 9.53
CA SER A 80 0.91 3.07 10.44
C SER A 80 0.59 1.67 10.94
N ARG A 81 -0.67 1.41 11.29
CA ARG A 81 -1.17 0.12 11.74
C ARG A 81 -1.05 -0.94 10.65
N LEU A 82 -1.61 -0.69 9.47
CA LEU A 82 -1.58 -1.65 8.37
C LEU A 82 -0.15 -1.88 7.85
N ALA A 83 0.70 -0.85 7.82
CA ALA A 83 2.11 -1.02 7.49
C ALA A 83 2.87 -1.87 8.53
N ALA A 84 2.53 -1.73 9.81
CA ALA A 84 3.06 -2.57 10.89
C ALA A 84 2.53 -4.02 10.80
N GLU A 85 1.26 -4.22 10.45
CA GLU A 85 0.65 -5.54 10.23
C GLU A 85 1.28 -6.27 9.03
N GLY A 86 1.54 -5.55 7.92
CA GLY A 86 2.31 -6.10 6.79
C GLY A 86 3.76 -6.42 7.16
N GLN A 87 4.31 -5.77 8.18
CA GLN A 87 5.61 -6.11 8.74
C GLN A 87 5.59 -7.36 9.63
N ALA A 88 4.46 -7.64 10.26
CA ALA A 88 4.24 -8.74 11.20
C ALA A 88 3.91 -10.09 10.53
N GLY A 89 4.15 -10.22 9.22
CA GLY A 89 3.95 -11.46 8.46
C GLY A 89 4.79 -12.67 8.88
N GLU A 90 5.50 -12.62 10.01
CA GLU A 90 6.16 -13.80 10.57
C GLU A 90 6.04 -13.85 12.11
N VAL A 91 5.12 -14.67 12.60
CA VAL A 91 5.32 -15.49 13.81
C VAL A 91 4.66 -16.85 13.59
N PRO A 92 5.40 -17.88 13.15
CA PRO A 92 4.94 -19.25 13.28
C PRO A 92 5.12 -19.67 14.74
N VAL A 93 4.08 -20.25 15.33
CA VAL A 93 4.11 -21.07 16.55
C VAL A 93 3.95 -22.53 16.16
#